data_AF-A0A9Q4ZIR2-F1
#
_entry.id   AF-A0A9Q4ZIR2-F1
#
_cell.length_a   1.000
_cell.length_b   1.000
_cell.length_c   1.000
_cell.angle_alpha   90.00
_cell.angle_beta   90.00
_cell.angle_gamma   90.00
#
_symmetry.space_group_name_H-M   'P 1'
#
loop_
_entity.id
_entity.type
_entity.pdbx_description
1 polymer ?
#
loop_
_entity_poly.entity_id
_entity_poly.type
_entity_poly.pdbx_seq_one_letter_code
_entity_poly.pdbx_strand_id
1 'polypeptide(L)'
;MSYYLQSLVEQMTDTPTWGWMITQDVFNEQCAKDGLDLSSSAGVTGPGRAPDPILEELERMKDGGEHREGFHSATFVMFDDDGELMARGRLVWTGEAKPDEDAIFAPLFDYGRGCWGCTTIEYDDHPTWRN
;
A
#
# COMPACT_ATOMS: atom_id res chain seq x y z
N MET A 1 34.07 13.76 -1.11
CA MET A 1 33.41 12.52 -0.63
C MET A 1 32.29 12.95 0.30
N SER A 2 31.05 12.78 -0.14
CA SER A 2 29.86 13.33 0.49
C SER A 2 29.45 12.47 1.68
N TYR A 3 29.87 12.86 2.89
CA TYR A 3 29.51 12.20 4.14
C TYR A 3 28.07 12.51 4.61
N TYR A 4 27.35 13.37 3.90
CA TYR A 4 26.00 13.81 4.30
C TYR A 4 24.88 12.82 3.95
N LEU A 5 25.09 11.92 2.99
CA LEU A 5 24.06 10.95 2.60
C LEU A 5 24.02 9.71 3.50
N GLN A 6 25.13 9.35 4.16
CA GLN A 6 25.17 8.23 5.13
C GLN A 6 24.53 8.59 6.47
N SER A 7 24.67 9.84 6.91
CA SER A 7 24.16 10.31 8.21
C SER A 7 22.63 10.43 8.28
N LEU A 8 21.94 10.56 7.14
CA LEU A 8 20.47 10.69 7.11
C LEU A 8 19.77 9.34 7.25
N VAL A 9 20.44 8.24 6.90
CA VAL A 9 19.90 6.87 7.05
C VAL A 9 20.00 6.42 8.52
N GLU A 10 21.03 6.84 9.26
CA GLU A 10 21.23 6.49 10.68
C GLU A 10 20.33 7.26 11.67
N GLN A 11 19.60 8.29 11.23
CA GLN A 11 18.71 9.08 12.09
C GLN A 11 17.23 8.92 11.78
N MET A 12 16.84 7.92 10.99
CA MET A 12 15.44 7.48 10.95
C MET A 12 15.15 6.77 12.26
N THR A 13 14.63 7.55 13.20
CA THR A 13 14.09 7.18 14.51
C THR A 13 13.47 5.77 14.50
N ASP A 14 13.73 5.03 15.58
CA ASP A 14 13.25 3.68 15.98
C ASP A 14 11.72 3.43 15.92
N THR A 15 10.96 4.35 15.33
CA THR A 15 9.53 4.20 15.10
C THR A 15 9.31 3.65 13.68
N PRO A 16 8.75 2.44 13.55
CA PRO A 16 8.47 1.86 12.24
C PRO A 16 7.56 2.82 11.47
N THR A 17 7.99 3.17 10.27
CA THR A 17 7.26 4.06 9.37
C THR A 17 6.69 3.22 8.25
N TRP A 18 5.46 3.51 7.82
CA TRP A 18 4.79 2.75 6.78
C TRP A 18 4.00 3.65 5.83
N GLY A 19 3.63 3.07 4.69
CA GLY A 19 2.73 3.67 3.72
C GLY A 19 2.25 2.62 2.72
N TRP A 20 1.12 2.90 2.08
CA TRP A 20 0.50 2.03 1.09
C TRP A 20 0.25 2.76 -0.22
N MET A 21 0.10 1.99 -1.30
CA MET A 21 -0.27 2.45 -2.63
C MET A 21 -1.25 1.47 -3.27
N ILE A 22 -2.31 1.97 -3.90
CA ILE A 22 -3.13 1.17 -4.83
C ILE A 22 -2.36 1.04 -6.14
N THR A 23 -2.02 -0.18 -6.52
CA THR A 23 -1.28 -0.47 -7.76
C THR A 23 -2.22 -0.78 -8.92
N GLN A 24 -3.41 -1.32 -8.63
CA GLN A 24 -4.39 -1.68 -9.63
C GLN A 24 -5.81 -1.37 -9.16
N ASP A 25 -6.57 -0.64 -9.97
CA ASP A 25 -8.00 -0.36 -9.78
C ASP A 25 -8.82 -1.33 -10.64
N VAL A 26 -9.18 -2.47 -10.05
CA VAL A 26 -9.87 -3.56 -10.75
C VAL A 26 -11.32 -3.17 -11.05
N PHE A 27 -11.94 -2.42 -10.13
CA PHE A 27 -13.30 -1.92 -10.30
C PHE A 27 -13.42 -0.99 -11.51
N ASN A 28 -12.51 -0.01 -11.65
CA ASN A 28 -12.51 0.87 -12.80
C ASN A 28 -12.19 0.11 -14.10
N GLU A 29 -11.24 -0.82 -14.08
CA GLU A 29 -10.96 -1.67 -15.25
C GLU A 29 -12.19 -2.47 -15.69
N GLN A 30 -13.02 -2.91 -14.76
CA GLN A 30 -14.26 -3.62 -15.06
C GLN A 30 -15.33 -2.67 -15.62
N CYS A 31 -15.53 -1.51 -14.97
CA CYS A 31 -16.42 -0.46 -15.44
C CYS A 31 -16.06 0.02 -16.86
N ALA A 32 -14.76 0.17 -17.16
CA ALA A 32 -14.28 0.56 -18.48
C ALA A 32 -14.64 -0.46 -19.57
N LYS A 33 -14.66 -1.77 -19.25
CA LYS A 33 -15.13 -2.81 -20.18
C LYS A 33 -16.63 -2.70 -20.44
N ASP A 34 -17.38 -2.24 -19.44
CA ASP A 34 -18.82 -2.01 -19.53
C ASP A 34 -19.16 -0.64 -20.14
N GLY A 35 -18.15 0.12 -20.58
CA GLY A 35 -18.29 1.41 -21.25
C GLY A 35 -18.47 2.60 -20.32
N LEU A 36 -18.19 2.42 -19.02
CA LEU A 36 -18.18 3.47 -18.01
C LEU A 36 -16.74 3.96 -17.78
N ASP A 37 -16.50 5.25 -18.01
CA ASP A 37 -15.20 5.87 -17.74
C ASP A 37 -15.21 6.50 -16.34
N LEU A 38 -14.68 5.78 -15.36
CA LEU A 38 -14.46 6.31 -14.01
C LEU A 38 -12.99 6.71 -13.86
N SER A 39 -12.74 7.70 -12.99
CA SER A 39 -11.37 8.09 -12.66
C SER A 39 -10.65 6.94 -11.96
N SER A 40 -9.54 6.47 -12.54
CA SER A 40 -8.72 5.41 -11.94
C SER A 40 -8.09 5.86 -10.63
N SER A 41 -8.08 4.95 -9.66
CA SER A 41 -7.49 5.13 -8.33
C SER A 41 -6.11 4.48 -8.22
N ALA A 42 -5.60 3.90 -9.32
CA ALA A 42 -4.23 3.40 -9.38
C ALA A 42 -3.24 4.56 -9.17
N GLY A 43 -2.28 4.35 -8.27
CA GLY A 43 -1.30 5.35 -7.84
C GLY A 43 -1.73 6.18 -6.63
N VAL A 44 -2.95 6.00 -6.11
CA VAL A 44 -3.34 6.62 -4.83
C VAL A 44 -2.49 6.03 -3.71
N THR A 45 -1.91 6.90 -2.88
CA THR A 45 -1.07 6.53 -1.74
C THR A 45 -1.67 6.99 -0.42
N GLY A 46 -1.28 6.31 0.65
CA GLY A 46 -1.58 6.72 2.02
C GLY A 46 -0.53 6.24 3.02
N PRO A 47 -0.57 6.72 4.26
CA PRO A 47 -1.37 7.86 4.71
C PRO A 47 -0.86 9.15 4.04
N GLY A 48 -1.67 10.20 3.95
CA GLY A 48 -1.31 11.46 3.25
C GLY A 48 -0.10 12.22 3.84
N ARG A 49 0.54 11.68 4.88
CA ARG A 49 1.79 12.14 5.51
C ARG A 49 2.87 11.04 5.56
N ALA A 50 2.78 10.02 4.71
CA ALA A 50 3.84 9.01 4.60
C ALA A 50 5.17 9.72 4.31
N PRO A 51 6.26 9.40 5.03
CA PRO A 51 7.55 10.05 4.81
C PRO A 51 8.11 9.80 3.41
N ASP A 52 8.88 10.77 2.91
CA ASP A 52 9.45 10.75 1.55
C ASP A 52 10.15 9.43 1.19
N PRO A 53 10.95 8.79 2.07
CA PRO A 53 11.58 7.51 1.75
C PRO A 53 10.58 6.38 1.45
N ILE A 54 9.42 6.37 2.13
CA ILE A 54 8.35 5.39 1.88
C ILE A 54 7.67 5.67 0.55
N LEU A 55 7.39 6.94 0.26
CA LEU A 55 6.74 7.34 -1.00
C LEU A 55 7.62 7.02 -2.22
N GLU A 56 8.92 7.32 -2.14
CA GLU A 56 9.88 6.97 -3.19
C GLU A 56 9.95 5.45 -3.42
N GLU A 57 9.83 4.67 -2.35
CA GLU A 57 9.88 3.22 -2.45
C GLU A 57 8.58 2.64 -3.01
N LEU A 58 7.43 3.17 -2.63
CA LEU A 58 6.15 2.82 -3.24
C LEU A 58 6.14 3.10 -4.74
N GLU A 59 6.65 4.26 -5.19
CA GLU A 59 6.72 4.58 -6.61
C GLU A 59 7.68 3.64 -7.37
N ARG A 60 8.81 3.25 -6.76
CA ARG A 60 9.71 2.23 -7.33
C ARG A 60 9.01 0.89 -7.52
N MET A 61 8.22 0.48 -6.52
CA MET A 61 7.55 -0.81 -6.49
C MET A 61 6.25 -0.87 -7.29
N LYS A 62 5.76 0.27 -7.79
CA LYS A 62 4.53 0.39 -8.57
C LYS A 62 4.43 -0.61 -9.72
N ASP A 63 5.52 -0.79 -10.47
CA ASP A 63 5.59 -1.69 -11.62
C ASP A 63 6.06 -3.13 -11.26
N GLY A 64 5.99 -3.49 -9.97
CA GLY A 64 6.39 -4.81 -9.49
C GLY A 64 7.87 -4.95 -9.15
N GLY A 65 8.57 -3.83 -8.93
CA GLY A 65 9.95 -3.82 -8.46
C GLY A 65 10.11 -4.45 -7.08
N GLU A 66 11.32 -4.94 -6.80
CA GLU A 66 11.72 -5.36 -5.45
C GLU A 66 12.00 -4.14 -4.56
N HIS A 67 11.80 -4.32 -3.25
CA HIS A 67 12.13 -3.29 -2.27
C HIS A 67 13.65 -3.19 -2.06
N ARG A 68 14.14 -2.01 -1.68
CA ARG A 68 15.55 -1.80 -1.29
C ARG A 68 15.86 -2.42 0.06
N GLU A 69 17.14 -2.70 0.28
CA GLU A 69 17.66 -3.11 1.59
C GLU A 69 17.26 -2.11 2.68
N GLY A 70 16.76 -2.62 3.81
CA GLY A 70 16.22 -1.82 4.92
C GLY A 70 14.73 -1.49 4.81
N PHE A 71 14.07 -1.89 3.73
CA PHE A 71 12.62 -1.81 3.57
C PHE A 71 12.02 -3.20 3.52
N HIS A 72 10.73 -3.26 3.84
CA HIS A 72 9.91 -4.45 3.69
C HIS A 72 8.65 -4.10 2.92
N SER A 73 8.03 -5.10 2.29
CA SER A 73 6.83 -4.89 1.48
C SER A 73 5.87 -6.06 1.57
N ALA A 74 4.57 -5.77 1.48
CA ALA A 74 3.51 -6.78 1.34
C ALA A 74 2.49 -6.33 0.31
N THR A 75 1.95 -7.27 -0.45
CA THR A 75 0.83 -7.04 -1.37
C THR A 75 -0.49 -7.24 -0.64
N PHE A 76 -1.47 -6.40 -0.97
CA PHE A 76 -2.84 -6.53 -0.47
C PHE A 76 -3.87 -6.44 -1.58
N VAL A 77 -5.04 -6.98 -1.30
CA VAL A 77 -6.24 -6.91 -2.14
C VAL A 77 -7.42 -6.41 -1.31
N MET A 78 -8.34 -5.68 -1.94
CA MET A 78 -9.51 -5.11 -1.27
C MET A 78 -10.79 -5.62 -1.92
N PHE A 79 -11.75 -6.00 -1.10
CA PHE A 79 -13.05 -6.51 -1.54
C PHE A 79 -14.19 -5.66 -0.97
N ASP A 80 -15.29 -5.59 -1.72
CA ASP A 80 -16.56 -5.02 -1.25
C ASP A 80 -17.33 -5.99 -0.33
N ASP A 81 -18.56 -5.60 0.04
CA ASP A 81 -19.44 -6.38 0.91
C ASP A 81 -20.02 -7.63 0.25
N ASP A 82 -20.03 -7.66 -1.08
CA ASP A 82 -20.42 -8.82 -1.89
C ASP A 82 -19.23 -9.76 -2.18
N GLY A 83 -18.01 -9.37 -1.81
CA GLY A 83 -16.77 -10.14 -1.99
C GLY A 83 -16.13 -9.95 -3.38
N GLU A 84 -16.52 -8.92 -4.13
CA GLU A 84 -15.93 -8.59 -5.41
C GLU A 84 -14.60 -7.85 -5.23
N LEU A 85 -13.61 -8.20 -6.07
CA LEU A 85 -12.29 -7.60 -6.01
C LEU A 85 -12.34 -6.16 -6.54
N MET A 86 -12.12 -5.20 -5.66
CA MET A 86 -12.14 -3.78 -5.98
C MET A 86 -10.77 -3.27 -6.42
N ALA A 87 -9.72 -3.65 -5.69
CA ALA A 87 -8.38 -3.13 -5.93
C ALA A 87 -7.27 -4.04 -5.42
N ARG A 88 -6.07 -3.79 -5.95
CA ARG A 88 -4.82 -4.35 -5.44
C ARG A 88 -3.87 -3.23 -5.06
N GLY A 89 -3.03 -3.49 -4.07
CA GLY A 89 -2.04 -2.53 -3.62
C GLY A 89 -0.83 -3.15 -2.95
N ARG A 90 0.05 -2.26 -2.50
CA ARG A 90 1.28 -2.58 -1.77
C ARG A 90 1.38 -1.75 -0.51
N LEU A 91 1.79 -2.38 0.57
CA LEU A 91 2.22 -1.77 1.82
C LEU A 91 3.75 -1.86 1.88
N VAL A 92 4.41 -0.75 2.24
CA VAL A 92 5.85 -0.65 2.44
C VAL A 92 6.11 -0.11 3.84
N TRP A 93 7.10 -0.67 4.54
CA TRP A 93 7.50 -0.19 5.85
C TRP A 93 9.00 -0.32 6.09
N THR A 94 9.49 0.43 7.07
CA THR A 94 10.85 0.32 7.61
C THR A 94 10.84 -0.32 9.00
N GLY A 95 11.98 -0.91 9.37
CA GLY A 95 12.15 -1.60 10.64
C GLY A 95 11.75 -3.08 10.57
N GLU A 96 12.38 -3.90 11.41
CA GLU A 96 12.30 -5.36 11.36
C GLU A 96 10.93 -5.92 11.78
N ALA A 97 10.13 -5.14 12.53
CA ALA A 97 8.82 -5.56 12.99
C ALA A 97 7.77 -5.34 11.89
N LYS A 98 6.90 -6.33 11.67
CA LYS A 98 5.69 -6.15 10.86
C LYS A 98 4.87 -4.98 11.44
N PRO A 99 4.25 -4.15 10.59
CA PRO A 99 3.40 -3.05 11.05
C PRO A 99 2.25 -3.56 11.92
N ASP A 100 1.77 -2.70 12.80
CA ASP A 100 0.61 -2.99 13.64
C ASP A 100 -0.68 -3.18 12.81
N GLU A 101 -1.75 -3.64 13.48
CA GLU A 101 -3.04 -3.84 12.83
C GLU A 101 -3.55 -2.54 12.17
N ASP A 102 -3.32 -1.39 12.79
CA ASP A 102 -3.75 -0.09 12.24
C ASP A 102 -3.11 0.18 10.87
N ALA A 103 -1.82 -0.09 10.70
CA ALA A 103 -1.14 0.03 9.41
C ALA A 103 -1.61 -1.01 8.37
N ILE A 104 -1.95 -2.22 8.81
CA ILE A 104 -2.47 -3.30 7.95
C ILE A 104 -3.90 -2.97 7.48
N PHE A 105 -4.74 -2.38 8.33
CA PHE A 105 -6.09 -1.99 7.95
C PHE A 105 -6.17 -0.58 7.35
N ALA A 106 -5.08 0.19 7.37
CA ALA A 106 -5.06 1.56 6.90
C ALA A 106 -5.59 1.75 5.46
N PRO A 107 -5.23 0.94 4.44
CA PRO A 107 -5.80 1.15 3.10
C PRO A 107 -7.33 1.00 3.09
N LEU A 108 -7.85 0.09 3.90
CA LEU A 108 -9.28 -0.13 4.06
C LEU A 108 -9.97 1.04 4.78
N PHE A 109 -9.37 1.58 5.83
CA PHE A 109 -9.91 2.70 6.59
C PHE A 109 -9.76 4.05 5.88
N ASP A 110 -8.58 4.31 5.34
CA ASP A 110 -8.20 5.58 4.72
C ASP A 110 -8.89 5.77 3.37
N TYR A 111 -9.10 4.69 2.62
CA TYR A 111 -9.58 4.77 1.24
C TYR A 111 -10.78 3.85 0.98
N GLY A 112 -10.66 2.55 1.28
CA GLY A 112 -11.66 1.54 0.91
C GLY A 112 -13.09 1.85 1.37
N ARG A 113 -13.28 1.99 2.69
CA ARG A 113 -14.60 2.21 3.29
C ARG A 113 -15.26 3.51 2.85
N GLY A 114 -14.45 4.56 2.63
CA GLY A 114 -14.95 5.88 2.26
C GLY A 114 -15.20 6.07 0.77
N CYS A 115 -14.37 5.46 -0.09
CA CYS A 115 -14.40 5.68 -1.53
C CYS A 115 -15.13 4.58 -2.30
N TRP A 116 -14.99 3.33 -1.88
CA TRP A 116 -15.45 2.16 -2.65
C TRP A 116 -16.44 1.27 -1.91
N GLY A 117 -16.70 1.54 -0.62
CA GLY A 117 -17.50 0.64 0.20
C GLY A 117 -16.79 -0.67 0.51
N CYS A 118 -15.46 -0.75 0.34
CA CYS A 118 -14.71 -1.97 0.66
C CYS A 118 -14.89 -2.33 2.13
N THR A 119 -15.21 -3.60 2.41
CA THR A 119 -15.38 -4.12 3.76
C THR A 119 -14.25 -5.02 4.20
N THR A 120 -13.50 -5.57 3.25
CA THR A 120 -12.47 -6.57 3.49
C THR A 120 -11.16 -6.17 2.80
N ILE A 121 -10.05 -6.43 3.47
CA ILE A 121 -8.71 -6.36 2.90
C ILE A 121 -8.03 -7.69 3.16
N GLU A 122 -7.13 -8.14 2.30
CA GLU A 122 -6.33 -9.35 2.51
C GLU A 122 -4.88 -9.11 2.09
N TYR A 123 -3.94 -9.73 2.81
CA TYR A 123 -2.50 -9.63 2.55
C TYR A 123 -1.91 -11.01 2.23
N ASP A 124 -1.03 -11.10 1.24
CA ASP A 124 -0.45 -12.38 0.82
C ASP A 124 0.38 -13.07 1.92
N ASP A 125 1.08 -12.29 2.75
CA ASP A 125 1.92 -12.78 3.85
C ASP A 125 1.20 -12.80 5.21
N HIS A 126 -0.14 -12.83 5.23
CA HIS A 126 -0.92 -12.96 6.47
C HIS A 126 -1.58 -14.37 6.55
N PRO A 127 -0.97 -15.33 7.27
CA PRO A 127 -1.35 -16.74 7.22
C PRO A 127 -2.76 -17.05 7.78
N THR A 128 -3.43 -16.08 8.40
CA THR A 128 -4.76 -16.28 8.99
C THR A 128 -5.93 -15.97 8.07
N TRP A 129 -5.74 -15.37 6.89
CA TRP A 129 -6.87 -14.85 6.08
C TRP A 129 -7.11 -15.62 4.77
N ARG A 130 -6.24 -16.58 4.41
CA ARG A 130 -6.58 -17.62 3.43
C ARG A 130 -7.02 -18.87 4.19
N ASN A 131 -8.32 -19.10 4.29
CA ASN A 131 -8.90 -20.37 4.76
C ASN A 131 -9.41 -21.17 3.55
#